data_AF-A0A925KJQ4-F1
#
_entry.id   AF-A0A925KJQ4-F1
#
_cell.length_a   1.000
_cell.length_b   1.000
_cell.length_c   1.000
_cell.angle_alpha   90.00
_cell.angle_beta   90.00
_cell.angle_gamma   90.00
#
_symmetry.space_group_name_H-M   'P 1'
#
loop_
_entity.id
_entity.type
_entity.pdbx_description
1 polymer ?
#
loop_
_entity_poly.entity_id
_entity_poly.type
_entity_poly.pdbx_seq_one_letter_code
_entity_poly.pdbx_strand_id
1 'polypeptide(L)'
;MARGLVDGRSVLSPGLAEAPVMDALCSHFVLTLTLSPSGHAGRFNLRRDWNSLLSLVGRHLVWPAPVLARVRGFLRQRCKGNALWRGHETLGDEAFIQRHGAWRGPYEEGTLFFYIDEYIKDAPKDLLAVLGCS
;
A
#
# COMPACT_ATOMS: atom_id res chain seq x y z
N MET A 1 -16.58 13.18 11.70
CA MET A 1 -15.33 13.68 12.30
C MET A 1 -14.39 14.10 11.19
N ALA A 2 -13.81 15.29 11.34
CA ALA A 2 -13.14 16.07 10.29
C ALA A 2 -12.09 15.27 9.53
N ARG A 3 -12.37 14.98 8.25
CA ARG A 3 -11.40 14.48 7.28
C ARG A 3 -10.47 15.65 6.97
N GLY A 4 -9.36 15.74 7.70
CA GLY A 4 -8.29 16.66 7.39
C GLY A 4 -7.91 16.46 5.93
N LEU A 5 -8.33 17.39 5.09
CA LEU A 5 -7.96 17.50 3.70
C LEU A 5 -6.48 17.91 3.68
N VAL A 6 -5.58 16.97 4.00
CA VAL A 6 -4.23 17.06 3.48
C VAL A 6 -4.40 16.88 1.98
N ASP A 7 -4.44 18.01 1.30
CA ASP A 7 -4.10 18.16 -0.11
C ASP A 7 -2.64 17.72 -0.29
N GLY A 8 -2.42 16.42 -0.11
CA GLY A 8 -1.14 15.75 -0.21
C GLY A 8 -1.29 14.80 -1.37
N ARG A 9 -0.59 15.09 -2.47
CA ARG A 9 -0.56 14.26 -3.68
C ARG A 9 -0.54 12.77 -3.29
N SER A 10 -1.60 12.05 -3.64
CA SER A 10 -1.69 10.62 -3.43
C SER A 10 -1.53 9.95 -4.78
N VAL A 11 -0.74 8.88 -4.82
CA VAL A 11 -0.51 8.10 -6.04
C VAL A 11 -1.40 6.86 -5.98
N LEU A 12 -2.23 6.69 -7.00
CA LEU A 12 -3.17 5.57 -7.09
C LEU A 12 -2.43 4.31 -7.56
N SER A 13 -2.76 3.16 -6.97
CA SER A 13 -2.29 1.89 -7.53
C SER A 13 -2.89 1.66 -8.92
N PRO A 14 -2.17 1.03 -9.87
CA PRO A 14 -2.65 0.86 -11.24
C PRO A 14 -4.00 0.13 -11.31
N GLY A 15 -4.18 -0.87 -10.45
CA GLY A 15 -5.42 -1.66 -10.38
C GLY A 15 -6.65 -0.85 -9.95
N LEU A 16 -6.49 0.30 -9.29
CA LEU A 16 -7.62 1.14 -8.89
C LEU A 16 -8.22 1.90 -10.08
N ALA A 17 -7.37 2.33 -11.03
CA ALA A 17 -7.83 3.05 -12.21
C ALA A 17 -8.65 2.16 -13.17
N GLU A 18 -8.36 0.86 -13.17
CA GLU A 18 -8.98 -0.13 -14.05
C GLU A 18 -10.12 -0.90 -13.37
N ALA A 19 -10.34 -0.71 -12.07
CA ALA A 19 -11.29 -1.50 -11.29
C ALA A 19 -12.75 -1.17 -11.61
N PRO A 20 -13.62 -2.19 -11.77
CA PRO A 20 -15.06 -1.99 -11.71
C PRO A 20 -15.46 -1.30 -10.39
N VAL A 21 -16.47 -0.43 -10.43
CA VAL A 21 -16.94 0.30 -9.23
C VAL A 21 -17.29 -0.65 -8.08
N MET A 22 -17.91 -1.80 -8.39
CA MET A 22 -18.26 -2.80 -7.38
C MET A 22 -17.02 -3.34 -6.65
N ASP A 23 -15.94 -3.62 -7.38
CA ASP A 23 -14.69 -4.12 -6.83
C ASP A 23 -14.04 -3.10 -5.88
N ALA A 24 -14.05 -1.82 -6.27
CA ALA A 24 -13.57 -0.73 -5.42
C ALA A 24 -14.43 -0.57 -4.15
N LEU A 25 -15.76 -0.65 -4.28
CA LEU A 25 -16.69 -0.59 -3.15
C LEU A 25 -16.51 -1.79 -2.21
N CYS A 26 -16.25 -2.99 -2.73
CA CYS A 26 -15.94 -4.17 -1.91
C CYS A 26 -14.67 -3.97 -1.09
N SER A 27 -13.61 -3.41 -1.69
CA SER A 27 -12.38 -3.10 -0.94
C SER A 27 -12.61 -2.02 0.11
N HIS A 28 -13.32 -0.94 -0.22
CA HIS A 28 -13.67 0.10 0.75
C HIS A 28 -14.53 -0.46 1.89
N PHE A 29 -15.47 -1.36 1.60
CA PHE A 29 -16.29 -2.03 2.60
C PHE A 29 -15.44 -2.89 3.55
N VAL A 30 -14.53 -3.71 3.01
CA VAL A 30 -13.60 -4.52 3.80
C VAL A 30 -12.72 -3.62 4.70
N LEU A 31 -12.16 -2.55 4.15
CA LEU A 31 -11.34 -1.59 4.91
C LEU A 31 -12.16 -0.90 6.01
N THR A 32 -13.39 -0.49 5.71
CA THR A 32 -14.30 0.11 6.69
C THR A 32 -14.56 -0.84 7.86
N LEU A 33 -14.85 -2.12 7.59
CA LEU A 33 -15.10 -3.09 8.66
C LEU A 33 -13.84 -3.43 9.47
N THR A 34 -12.68 -3.40 8.82
CA THR A 34 -11.39 -3.76 9.43
C THR A 34 -10.81 -2.64 10.29
N LEU A 35 -10.98 -1.39 9.84
CA LEU A 35 -10.43 -0.19 10.48
C LEU A 35 -11.42 0.54 11.39
N SER A 36 -12.73 0.24 11.31
CA SER A 36 -13.74 0.90 12.14
C SER A 36 -13.53 0.60 13.62
N PRO A 37 -13.59 1.62 14.51
CA PRO A 37 -13.55 1.43 15.97
C PRO A 37 -14.64 0.51 16.51
N SER A 38 -15.76 0.39 15.78
CA SER A 38 -16.92 -0.44 16.14
C SER A 38 -16.86 -1.86 15.55
N GLY A 39 -15.89 -2.12 14.66
CA GLY A 39 -15.70 -3.39 13.98
C GLY A 39 -14.75 -4.33 14.72
N HIS A 40 -14.11 -5.23 13.99
CA HIS A 40 -13.15 -6.22 14.50
C HIS A 40 -11.83 -5.60 15.05
N ALA A 41 -11.79 -4.30 15.37
CA ALA A 41 -10.62 -3.57 15.87
C ALA A 41 -10.02 -4.17 17.16
N GLY A 42 -10.78 -4.94 17.94
CA GLY A 42 -10.23 -5.72 19.07
C GLY A 42 -9.54 -7.04 18.68
N ARG A 43 -9.70 -7.51 17.43
CA ARG A 43 -9.17 -8.78 16.91
C ARG A 43 -8.21 -8.62 15.74
N PHE A 44 -8.29 -7.51 14.99
CA PHE A 44 -7.43 -7.23 13.85
C PHE A 44 -6.01 -6.92 14.33
N ASN A 45 -5.09 -7.81 13.96
CA ASN A 45 -3.68 -7.65 14.24
C ASN A 45 -2.98 -7.39 12.92
N LEU A 46 -2.54 -6.15 12.68
CA LEU A 46 -1.89 -5.74 11.42
C LEU A 46 -0.80 -6.73 11.00
N ARG A 47 0.11 -7.09 11.91
CA ARG A 47 1.20 -8.04 11.60
C ARG A 47 0.73 -9.45 11.24
N ARG A 48 -0.41 -9.90 11.77
CA ARG A 48 -0.94 -11.25 11.51
C ARG A 48 -1.85 -11.28 10.28
N ASP A 49 -2.70 -10.27 10.15
CA ASP A 49 -3.84 -10.28 9.24
C ASP A 49 -3.56 -9.50 7.93
N TRP A 50 -2.41 -8.85 7.82
CA TRP A 50 -2.02 -8.03 6.67
C TRP A 50 -2.02 -8.78 5.34
N ASN A 51 -1.43 -9.98 5.26
CA ASN A 51 -1.38 -10.74 4.01
C ASN A 51 -2.78 -11.10 3.48
N SER A 52 -3.67 -11.50 4.39
CA SER A 52 -5.08 -11.77 4.07
C SER A 52 -5.80 -10.50 3.61
N LEU A 53 -5.55 -9.37 4.28
CA LEU A 53 -6.13 -8.08 3.91
C LEU A 53 -5.65 -7.63 2.52
N LEU A 54 -4.33 -7.66 2.28
CA LEU A 54 -3.71 -7.32 0.99
C LEU A 54 -4.27 -8.12 -0.18
N SER A 55 -4.59 -9.40 0.04
CA SER A 55 -5.16 -10.24 -1.00
C SER A 55 -6.53 -9.71 -1.50
N LEU A 56 -7.23 -8.92 -0.67
CA LEU A 56 -8.52 -8.31 -1.00
C LEU A 56 -8.40 -6.86 -1.48
N VAL A 57 -7.45 -6.09 -0.94
CA VAL A 57 -7.38 -4.63 -1.13
C VAL A 57 -6.13 -4.15 -1.87
N GLY A 58 -5.12 -5.01 -2.05
CA GLY A 58 -3.79 -4.65 -2.55
C GLY A 58 -3.81 -3.95 -3.92
N ARG A 59 -4.73 -4.36 -4.80
CA ARG A 59 -4.94 -3.75 -6.12
C ARG A 59 -5.51 -2.34 -6.08
N HIS A 60 -6.15 -1.96 -4.98
CA HIS A 60 -6.91 -0.70 -4.83
C HIS A 60 -6.26 0.28 -3.86
N LEU A 61 -5.01 0.02 -3.43
CA LEU A 61 -4.36 0.89 -2.46
C LEU A 61 -4.07 2.29 -3.02
N VAL A 62 -4.23 3.27 -2.16
CA VAL A 62 -3.86 4.67 -2.38
C VAL A 62 -2.62 4.97 -1.56
N TRP A 63 -1.57 5.50 -2.21
CA TRP A 63 -0.29 5.78 -1.59
C TRP A 63 -0.13 7.27 -1.30
N PRO A 64 -0.24 7.72 -0.03
CA PRO A 64 0.07 9.11 0.31
C PRO A 64 1.54 9.40 0.00
N ALA A 65 1.84 10.51 -0.70
CA ALA A 65 3.22 10.91 -1.04
C ALA A 65 4.23 10.80 0.11
N PRO A 66 3.95 11.27 1.35
CA PRO A 66 4.94 11.17 2.43
C PRO A 66 5.23 9.71 2.83
N VAL A 67 4.23 8.82 2.77
CA VAL A 67 4.43 7.38 3.03
C VAL A 67 5.22 6.76 1.89
N LEU A 68 4.84 7.06 0.64
CA LEU A 68 5.53 6.55 -0.54
C LEU A 68 7.00 6.94 -0.55
N ALA A 69 7.34 8.19 -0.20
CA ALA A 69 8.72 8.66 -0.11
C ALA A 69 9.54 7.84 0.90
N ARG A 70 8.98 7.51 2.07
CA ARG A 70 9.65 6.68 3.08
C ARG A 70 9.84 5.24 2.63
N VAL A 71 8.80 4.64 2.05
CA VAL A 71 8.87 3.29 1.46
C VAL A 71 9.94 3.22 0.36
N ARG A 72 9.98 4.21 -0.53
CA ARG A 72 11.02 4.32 -1.57
C ARG A 72 12.42 4.45 -0.97
N GLY A 73 12.58 5.20 0.12
CA GLY A 73 13.83 5.32 0.86
C GLY A 73 14.32 3.98 1.41
N PHE A 74 13.43 3.22 2.06
CA PHE A 74 13.70 1.87 2.54
C PHE A 74 14.09 0.92 1.38
N LEU A 75 13.32 0.92 0.29
CA LEU A 75 13.57 0.05 -0.86
C LEU A 75 14.89 0.35 -1.56
N ARG A 76 15.34 1.61 -1.60
CA ARG A 76 16.65 1.98 -2.17
C ARG A 76 17.81 1.30 -1.45
N GLN A 77 17.70 1.14 -0.13
CA GLN A 77 18.70 0.45 0.67
C GLN A 77 18.55 -1.07 0.52
N ARG A 78 17.32 -1.57 0.59
CA ARG A 78 17.02 -3.00 0.62
C ARG A 78 17.21 -3.71 -0.72
N CYS A 79 16.96 -3.02 -1.83
CA CYS A 79 17.03 -3.55 -3.19
C CYS A 79 18.36 -3.20 -3.89
N LYS A 80 19.37 -2.72 -3.14
CA LYS A 80 20.67 -2.37 -3.70
C LYS A 80 21.30 -3.57 -4.39
N GLY A 81 21.59 -3.44 -5.68
CA GLY A 81 22.16 -4.53 -6.50
C GLY A 81 21.14 -5.54 -7.02
N ASN A 82 19.85 -5.40 -6.72
CA ASN A 82 18.81 -6.26 -7.29
C ASN A 82 18.53 -5.86 -8.75
N ALA A 83 18.63 -6.82 -9.67
CA ALA A 83 18.40 -6.59 -11.10
C ALA A 83 16.97 -6.13 -11.42
N LEU A 84 15.96 -6.64 -10.71
CA LEU A 84 14.55 -6.30 -10.92
C LEU A 84 14.24 -4.83 -10.61
N TRP A 85 15.03 -4.25 -9.70
CA TRP A 85 14.85 -2.89 -9.17
C TRP A 85 15.77 -1.86 -9.82
N ARG A 86 16.53 -2.24 -10.85
CA ARG A 86 17.47 -1.32 -11.49
C ARG A 86 16.79 -0.03 -11.97
N GLY A 87 17.33 1.12 -11.56
CA GLY A 87 16.88 2.45 -11.96
C GLY A 87 15.59 2.90 -11.26
N HIS A 88 15.11 2.20 -10.23
CA HIS A 88 13.90 2.60 -9.50
C HIS A 88 14.08 3.91 -8.72
N GLU A 89 15.33 4.24 -8.39
CA GLU A 89 15.74 5.43 -7.66
C GLU A 89 15.52 6.72 -8.44
N THR A 90 15.61 6.69 -9.78
CA THR A 90 15.43 7.84 -10.68
C THR A 90 14.00 8.02 -11.15
N LEU A 91 13.11 7.06 -10.89
CA LEU A 91 11.70 7.15 -11.31
C LEU A 91 10.96 8.25 -10.54
N GLY A 92 9.99 8.90 -11.20
CA GLY A 92 8.94 9.67 -10.53
C GLY A 92 8.02 8.75 -9.71
N ASP A 93 7.21 9.32 -8.82
CA ASP A 93 6.36 8.53 -7.91
C ASP A 93 5.30 7.72 -8.68
N GLU A 94 4.68 8.30 -9.70
CA GLU A 94 3.69 7.64 -10.56
C GLU A 94 4.33 6.49 -11.36
N ALA A 95 5.47 6.74 -11.99
CA ALA A 95 6.20 5.72 -12.75
C ALA A 95 6.71 4.58 -11.85
N PHE A 96 7.08 4.91 -10.61
CA PHE A 96 7.47 3.92 -9.61
C PHE A 96 6.29 3.02 -9.24
N ILE A 97 5.12 3.59 -8.92
CA ILE A 97 3.91 2.82 -8.61
C ILE A 97 3.41 2.01 -9.81
N GLN A 98 3.52 2.56 -11.02
CA GLN A 98 3.17 1.82 -12.24
C GLN A 98 4.04 0.58 -12.44
N ARG A 99 5.35 0.67 -12.15
CA ARG A 99 6.31 -0.44 -12.33
C ARG A 99 6.32 -1.44 -11.18
N HIS A 100 6.29 -0.95 -9.93
CA HIS A 100 6.53 -1.75 -8.72
C HIS A 100 5.34 -1.79 -7.75
N GLY A 101 4.28 -1.02 -7.99
CA GLY A 101 3.08 -0.92 -7.15
C GLY A 101 1.88 -1.72 -7.63
N ALA A 102 2.03 -2.51 -8.70
CA ALA A 102 0.98 -3.43 -9.12
C ALA A 102 0.92 -4.64 -8.17
N TRP A 103 -0.24 -4.89 -7.59
CA TRP A 103 -0.47 -6.09 -6.79
C TRP A 103 -0.44 -7.33 -7.69
N ARG A 104 0.56 -8.20 -7.49
CA ARG A 104 0.72 -9.47 -8.22
C ARG A 104 0.82 -10.68 -7.28
N GLY A 105 0.57 -10.45 -5.99
CA GLY A 105 0.73 -11.44 -4.92
C GLY A 105 1.86 -11.05 -3.96
N PRO A 106 1.92 -11.70 -2.78
CA PRO A 106 2.86 -11.35 -1.72
C PRO A 106 4.31 -11.79 -2.00
N TYR A 107 4.54 -12.68 -2.97
CA TYR A 107 5.85 -13.28 -3.24
C TYR A 107 6.53 -12.73 -4.50
N GLU A 108 5.97 -11.71 -5.12
CA GLU A 108 6.50 -11.12 -6.34
C GLU A 108 7.62 -10.10 -6.04
N GLU A 109 8.87 -10.56 -6.11
CA GLU A 109 10.08 -9.80 -5.78
C GLU A 109 10.25 -8.48 -6.58
N GLY A 110 9.60 -8.38 -7.73
CA GLY A 110 9.57 -7.16 -8.56
C GLY A 110 8.63 -6.07 -8.01
N THR A 111 7.89 -6.33 -6.94
CA THR A 111 6.89 -5.42 -6.39
C THR A 111 7.26 -4.94 -4.99
N LEU A 112 6.83 -3.73 -4.64
CA LEU A 112 7.03 -3.19 -3.29
C LEU A 112 6.36 -4.05 -2.20
N PHE A 113 5.31 -4.81 -2.56
CA PHE A 113 4.56 -5.68 -1.66
C PHE A 113 5.40 -6.83 -1.09
N PHE A 114 6.39 -7.31 -1.84
CA PHE A 114 7.31 -8.34 -1.36
C PHE A 114 8.10 -7.87 -0.13
N TYR A 115 8.50 -6.60 -0.11
CA TYR A 115 9.31 -6.02 0.96
C TYR A 115 8.48 -5.33 2.05
N ILE A 116 7.17 -5.18 1.85
CA ILE A 116 6.36 -4.37 2.74
C ILE A 116 6.18 -5.03 4.11
N ASP A 117 6.17 -6.36 4.19
CA ASP A 117 6.16 -7.08 5.48
C ASP A 117 7.38 -6.72 6.35
N GLU A 118 8.55 -6.58 5.71
CA GLU A 118 9.77 -6.15 6.37
C GLU A 118 9.64 -4.69 6.82
N TYR A 119 9.17 -3.79 5.94
CA TYR A 119 8.99 -2.37 6.24
C TYR A 119 8.04 -2.10 7.43
N ILE A 120 6.90 -2.79 7.48
CA ILE A 120 5.86 -2.53 8.49
C ILE A 120 6.24 -3.02 9.88
N LYS A 121 7.33 -3.79 10.01
CA LYS A 121 7.88 -4.15 11.33
C LYS A 121 8.33 -2.89 12.07
N ASP A 122 8.95 -1.96 11.35
CA ASP A 122 9.48 -0.71 11.91
C ASP A 122 8.50 0.46 11.76
N ALA A 123 7.71 0.49 10.69
CA ALA A 123 6.81 1.60 10.38
C ALA A 123 5.32 1.17 10.22
N PRO A 124 4.67 0.54 11.23
CA PRO A 124 3.30 0.04 11.10
C PRO A 124 2.26 1.16 10.88
N LYS A 125 2.52 2.38 11.36
CA LYS A 125 1.62 3.54 11.21
C LYS A 125 1.47 3.99 9.76
N ASP A 126 2.51 3.81 8.95
CA ASP A 126 2.51 4.19 7.54
C ASP A 126 1.54 3.33 6.74
N LEU A 127 1.45 2.05 7.10
CA LEU A 127 0.51 1.14 6.50
C LEU A 127 -0.93 1.48 6.87
N LEU A 128 -1.18 1.85 8.12
CA LEU A 128 -2.50 2.33 8.54
C LEU A 128 -2.90 3.60 7.79
N ALA A 129 -1.95 4.50 7.47
CA ALA A 129 -2.22 5.68 6.67
C ALA A 129 -2.60 5.32 5.22
N VAL A 130 -1.89 4.38 4.59
CA VAL A 130 -2.25 3.85 3.26
C VAL A 130 -3.65 3.24 3.27
N LEU A 131 -3.93 2.39 4.26
CA LEU A 131 -5.23 1.72 4.38
C LEU A 131 -6.38 2.69 4.69
N GLY A 132 -6.12 3.78 5.42
CA GLY A 132 -7.13 4.81 5.71
C GLY A 132 -7.38 5.80 4.57
N CYS A 133 -6.49 5.85 3.57
CA CYS A 133 -6.64 6.65 2.36
C CYS A 133 -7.28 5.89 1.19
N SER A 134 -7.40 4.57 1.31
CA SER A 134 -7.96 3.66 0.30
C SER A 134 -9.43 3.36 0.61
#